data_AF-A0A3M2LXX1-F1
#
_entry.id   AF-A0A3M2LXX1-F1
#
_cell.length_a   1.000
_cell.length_b   1.000
_cell.length_c   1.000
_cell.angle_alpha   90.00
_cell.angle_beta   90.00
_cell.angle_gamma   90.00
#
_symmetry.space_group_name_H-M   'P 1'
#
loop_
_entity.id
_entity.type
_entity.pdbx_description
1 polymer ?
#
loop_
_entity_poly.entity_id
_entity_poly.type
_entity_poly.pdbx_seq_one_letter_code
_entity_poly.pdbx_strand_id
1 'polypeptide(L)' 'MARDVTSDQVGRVMAHLSGRVYLRPPGGGREWTASAEDLRPISASESLRARVAEANRRAVRGNR' A
#
# COMPACT_ATOMS: atom_id res chain seq x y z
N MET A 1 2.13 -4.13 -2.57
CA MET A 1 2.09 -2.66 -2.42
C MET A 1 3.53 -2.16 -2.42
N ALA A 2 3.77 -0.85 -2.46
CA ALA A 2 5.11 -0.29 -2.29
C ALA A 2 5.06 0.91 -1.35
N ARG A 3 6.11 1.07 -0.54
CA ARG A 3 6.36 2.28 0.25
C ARG A 3 7.38 3.12 -0.48
N ASP A 4 7.03 4.37 -0.69
CA ASP A 4 7.95 5.42 -1.07
C ASP A 4 8.68 5.93 0.17
N VAL A 5 10.00 5.74 0.21
CA VAL A 5 10.82 6.15 1.36
C VAL A 5 11.12 7.65 1.38
N THR A 6 10.95 8.34 0.26
CA THR A 6 11.20 9.79 0.15
C THR A 6 10.06 10.60 0.71
N SER A 7 8.83 10.13 0.49
CA SER A 7 7.61 10.80 0.93
C SER A 7 6.94 10.11 2.13
N ASP A 8 7.48 8.98 2.57
CA ASP A 8 6.89 8.07 3.56
C ASP A 8 5.45 7.61 3.21
N GLN A 9 5.11 7.57 1.94
CA GLN A 9 3.76 7.22 1.46
C GLN A 9 3.68 5.77 1.00
N VAL A 10 2.52 5.13 1.18
CA VAL A 10 2.27 3.75 0.73
C VAL A 10 1.22 3.75 -0.39
N GLY A 11 1.57 3.13 -1.51
CA GLY A 11 0.72 3.05 -2.69
C GLY A 11 0.60 1.63 -3.25
N ARG A 12 -0.48 1.42 -4.01
CA ARG A 12 -0.62 0.26 -4.88
C ARG A 12 0.11 0.53 -6.19
N VAL A 13 1.02 -0.36 -6.55
CA VAL A 13 1.72 -0.33 -7.84
C VAL A 13 0.71 -0.62 -8.94
N MET A 14 0.61 0.30 -9.90
CA MET A 14 -0.28 0.22 -11.05
C MET A 14 0.49 -0.15 -12.32
N ALA A 15 1.68 0.42 -12.53
CA ALA A 15 2.51 0.14 -13.70
C ALA A 15 4.00 0.46 -13.44
N HIS A 16 4.88 -0.13 -14.24
CA HIS A 16 6.31 0.20 -14.33
C HIS A 16 6.60 0.72 -15.73
N LEU A 17 7.10 1.95 -15.85
CA LEU A 17 7.33 2.65 -17.12
C LEU A 17 8.66 3.41 -17.05
N SER A 18 9.60 3.07 -17.94
CA SER A 18 10.88 3.79 -18.10
C SER A 18 11.63 4.07 -16.78
N GLY A 19 11.73 3.06 -15.91
CA GLY A 19 12.40 3.18 -14.60
C GLY A 19 11.59 3.86 -13.50
N ARG A 20 10.37 4.33 -13.82
CA ARG A 20 9.42 4.90 -12.86
C ARG A 20 8.30 3.92 -12.55
N VAL A 21 7.77 4.03 -11.35
CA VAL A 21 6.67 3.22 -10.86
C VAL A 21 5.48 4.12 -10.58
N TYR A 22 4.33 3.78 -11.16
CA TYR A 22 3.07 4.47 -10.95
C TYR A 22 2.36 3.88 -9.73
N LEU A 23 2.02 4.75 -8.78
CA LEU A 23 1.42 4.41 -7.51
C LEU A 23 0.07 5.11 -7.35
N ARG A 24 -0.89 4.36 -6.81
CA ARG A 24 -2.20 4.89 -6.42
C ARG A 24 -2.41 4.72 -4.91
N PRO A 25 -2.92 5.73 -4.20
CA PRO A 25 -3.19 5.60 -2.78
C PRO A 25 -4.32 4.58 -2.51
N PRO A 26 -4.24 3.80 -1.43
CA PRO A 26 -5.19 2.72 -1.15
C PRO A 26 -6.62 3.19 -0.81
N GLY A 27 -6.78 4.44 -0.36
CA GLY A 27 -8.07 5.07 -0.05
C GLY A 27 -8.67 5.88 -1.21
N GLY A 28 -8.04 5.86 -2.39
CA GLY A 28 -8.32 6.84 -3.44
C GLY A 28 -7.56 8.15 -3.21
N GLY A 29 -7.49 9.00 -4.25
CA GLY A 29 -6.69 10.23 -4.24
C GLY A 29 -5.75 10.32 -5.44
N ARG A 30 -4.85 11.32 -5.41
CA ARG A 30 -3.96 11.62 -6.53
C ARG A 30 -2.90 10.54 -6.67
N GLU A 31 -2.81 9.99 -7.88
CA GLU A 31 -1.74 9.09 -8.27
C GLU A 31 -0.40 9.82 -8.32
N TRP A 32 0.68 9.12 -8.01
CA TRP A 32 2.02 9.67 -8.08
C TRP A 32 2.99 8.67 -8.69
N THR A 33 4.15 9.17 -9.10
CA THR A 33 5.23 8.37 -9.66
C THR A 33 6.46 8.47 -8.80
N ALA A 34 7.11 7.35 -8.56
CA ALA A 34 8.35 7.26 -7.79
C ALA A 34 9.39 6.42 -8.54
N SER A 35 10.67 6.62 -8.26
CA SER A 35 11.74 5.80 -8.82
C SER A 35 11.71 4.42 -8.19
N ALA A 36 12.03 3.36 -8.95
CA ALA A 36 12.01 2.01 -8.40
C ALA A 36 13.01 1.81 -7.25
N GLU A 37 14.11 2.56 -7.23
CA GLU A 37 15.12 2.56 -6.15
C GLU A 37 14.60 3.13 -4.83
N ASP A 38 13.69 4.10 -4.90
CA ASP A 38 13.06 4.76 -3.75
C ASP A 38 11.86 3.96 -3.22
N LEU A 39 11.48 2.90 -3.92
CA LEU A 39 10.35 2.06 -3.54
C LEU A 39 10.80 0.79 -2.83
N ARG A 40 10.28 0.62 -1.62
CA ARG A 40 10.40 -0.63 -0.89
C ARG A 40 9.16 -1.50 -1.16
N PRO A 41 9.33 -2.70 -1.75
CA PRO A 41 8.21 -3.59 -1.98
C PRO A 41 7.64 -4.02 -0.63
N ILE A 42 6.35 -3.72 -0.43
CA ILE A 42 5.60 -4.24 0.72
C ILE A 42 4.83 -5.44 0.21
N SER A 43 5.16 -6.60 0.77
CA SER A 43 4.49 -7.85 0.42
C SER A 43 2.98 -7.68 0.58
N ALA A 44 2.20 -8.11 -0.41
CA ALA A 44 0.74 -8.00 -0.35
C ALA A 44 0.19 -8.70 0.90
N SER A 45 0.82 -9.78 1.35
CA SER A 45 0.50 -10.52 2.58
C SER A 45 0.73 -9.74 3.88
N GLU A 46 1.74 -8.86 3.94
CA GLU A 46 1.97 -7.95 5.09
C GLU A 46 0.93 -6.82 5.11
N SER A 47 0.62 -6.26 3.94
CA SER A 47 -0.42 -5.22 3.81
C SER A 47 -1.84 -5.74 4.07
N LEU A 48 -2.13 -6.99 3.67
CA LEU A 48 -3.41 -7.65 3.95
C LEU A 48 -3.52 -8.05 5.42
N ARG A 49 -2.45 -8.53 6.07
CA ARG A 49 -2.48 -8.88 7.50
C ARG A 49 -2.81 -7.68 8.39
N ALA A 50 -2.27 -6.49 8.10
CA ALA A 50 -2.62 -5.29 8.85
C ALA A 50 -4.11 -4.93 8.71
N ARG A 51 -4.69 -5.04 7.50
CA ARG A 51 -6.11 -4.73 7.25
C ARG A 51 -7.08 -5.83 7.73
N VAL A 52 -6.70 -7.10 7.60
CA VAL A 52 -7.50 -8.25 8.05
C VAL A 52 -7.45 -8.38 9.57
N ALA A 53 -6.33 -8.07 10.23
CA ALA A 53 -6.26 -8.03 11.69
C ALA A 53 -7.11 -6.89 12.30
N GLU A 54 -7.11 -5.71 11.66
CA GLU A 54 -7.99 -4.58 12.06
C GLU A 54 -9.47 -4.91 11.82
N ALA A 55 -9.81 -5.56 10.70
CA ALA A 55 -11.17 -6.00 10.41
C ALA A 55 -11.64 -7.14 11.34
N ASN A 56 -10.79 -8.13 11.65
CA ASN A 56 -11.12 -9.23 12.56
C ASN A 56 -11.29 -8.77 14.01
N ARG A 57 -10.53 -7.76 14.48
CA ARG A 57 -10.73 -7.20 15.83
C ARG A 57 -12.07 -6.49 16.00
N ARG A 58 -12.64 -5.93 14.92
CA ARG A 58 -13.98 -5.32 14.94
C ARG A 58 -15.11 -6.35 14.96
N ALA A 59 -14.93 -7.51 14.32
CA ALA A 59 -15.92 -8.58 14.31
C ALA A 59 -16.06 -9.31 15.67
N VAL A 60 -14.97 -9.42 16.44
CA VAL A 60 -14.96 -10.12 17.75
C VAL A 60 -15.69 -9.36 18.87
N ARG A 61 -16.06 -8.08 18.67
CA ARG A 61 -16.85 -7.31 19.65
C ARG A 61 -18.35 -7.22 19.33
N GLY A 62 -18.79 -7.80 18.20
CA GLY A 62 -20.18 -7.72 17.74
C GLY A 62 -21.01 -8.99 17.94
N ASN A 63 -20.46 -10.05 18.54
CA ASN A 63 -21.21 -11.26 18.87
C ASN A 63 -21.40 -11.39 20.38
N ARG A 64 -22.38 -10.67 20.92
CA ARG A 64 -23.14 -11.08 22.09
C ARG A 64 -24.59 -10.72 21.88
#